data_AF-A0A2V7SRY5-F1
#
_entry.id   AF-A0A2V7SRY5-F1
#
_cell.length_a   1.000
_cell.length_b   1.000
_cell.length_c   1.000
_cell.angle_alpha   90.00
_cell.angle_beta   90.00
_cell.angle_gamma   90.00
#
_symmetry.space_group_name_H-M   'P 1'
#
loop_
_entity.id
_entity.type
_entity.pdbx_description
1 polymer ?
#
loop_
_entity_poly.entity_id
_entity_poly.type
_entity_poly.pdbx_seq_one_letter_code
_entity_poly.pdbx_strand_id
1 'polypeptide(L)'
;MDFMQFEDDGRTLTCRSASSPATPGTNWWWLEVSGENQRYAAFRTEPTDTPENLRPRIVAHYAHLLAERARPQIHRPHWSGRPKAVAPTEG
;
A
#
# COMPACT_ATOMS: atom_id res chain seq x y z
N MET A 1 13.75 4.52 20.25
CA MET A 1 12.79 4.70 19.15
C MET A 1 13.62 4.78 17.90
N ASP A 2 13.64 3.72 17.11
CA ASP A 2 14.41 3.71 15.86
C ASP A 2 13.54 4.32 14.76
N PHE A 3 14.07 5.35 14.12
CA PHE A 3 13.43 5.97 12.96
C PHE A 3 14.51 6.35 11.96
N MET A 4 14.18 6.17 10.68
CA MET A 4 15.05 6.48 9.57
C MET A 4 14.31 7.35 8.59
N GLN A 5 14.98 8.38 8.09
CA GLN A 5 14.44 9.23 7.04
C GLN A 5 15.43 9.26 5.88
N PHE A 6 14.92 9.12 4.66
CA PHE A 6 15.72 9.24 3.44
C PHE A 6 14.86 9.77 2.29
N GLU A 7 15.50 10.35 1.29
CA GLU A 7 14.82 10.80 0.07
C GLU A 7 14.86 9.69 -0.99
N ASP A 8 13.72 9.49 -1.66
CA ASP A 8 13.52 8.54 -2.76
C ASP A 8 12.61 9.20 -3.80
N ASP A 9 13.06 9.26 -5.05
CA ASP A 9 12.28 9.83 -6.18
C ASP A 9 11.72 11.25 -5.90
N GLY A 10 12.47 12.09 -5.19
CA GLY A 10 12.04 13.44 -4.80
C GLY A 10 10.99 13.49 -3.68
N ARG A 11 10.76 12.37 -2.98
CA ARG A 11 9.87 12.27 -1.81
C ARG A 11 10.69 11.86 -0.59
N THR A 12 10.34 12.41 0.56
CA THR A 12 10.94 11.99 1.83
C THR A 12 10.18 10.78 2.37
N LEU A 13 10.85 9.64 2.43
CA LEU A 13 10.37 8.42 3.07
C LEU A 13 10.87 8.38 4.51
N THR A 14 9.94 8.39 5.46
CA THR A 14 10.22 8.30 6.89
C THR A 14 9.73 6.95 7.39
N CYS A 15 10.63 6.11 7.86
CA CYS A 15 10.31 4.81 8.43
C CYS A 15 10.49 4.82 9.94
N ARG A 16 9.49 4.31 10.68
CA ARG A 16 9.51 4.31 12.15
C ARG A 16 9.05 2.98 12.71
N SER A 17 9.81 2.44 13.67
CA SER A 17 9.41 1.26 14.42
C SER A 17 8.35 1.65 15.46
N ALA A 18 7.12 1.15 15.35
CA ALA A 18 6.09 1.36 16.35
C ALA A 18 5.17 0.15 16.48
N SER A 19 4.64 -0.05 17.69
CA SER A 19 3.70 -1.13 17.99
C SER A 19 2.39 -0.91 17.23
N SER A 20 1.87 -1.95 16.58
CA SER A 20 0.61 -1.83 15.87
C SER A 20 -0.56 -2.04 16.82
N PRO A 21 -1.58 -1.15 16.85
CA PRO A 21 -2.78 -1.37 17.66
C PRO A 21 -3.55 -2.62 17.22
N ALA A 22 -3.39 -3.05 15.97
CA ALA A 22 -3.99 -4.27 15.44
C ALA A 22 -3.31 -5.55 15.92
N THR A 23 -2.04 -5.50 16.31
CA THR A 23 -1.27 -6.66 16.83
C THR A 23 -0.47 -6.24 18.06
N PRO A 24 -1.10 -6.23 19.24
CA PRO A 24 -0.40 -5.88 20.48
C PRO A 24 0.77 -6.84 20.73
N GLY A 25 1.92 -6.29 21.09
CA GLY A 25 3.17 -7.04 21.29
C GLY A 25 4.02 -7.24 20.03
N THR A 26 3.56 -6.75 18.87
CA THR A 26 4.37 -6.74 17.65
C THR A 26 4.67 -5.32 17.20
N ASN A 27 5.96 -5.04 17.03
CA ASN A 27 6.42 -3.81 16.41
C ASN A 27 6.45 -3.96 14.88
N TRP A 28 6.09 -2.88 14.21
CA TRP A 28 6.05 -2.79 12.76
C TRP A 28 6.83 -1.55 12.31
N TRP A 29 7.42 -1.66 11.13
CA TRP A 29 8.01 -0.56 10.39
C TRP A 29 6.90 0.18 9.65
N TRP A 30 6.59 1.37 10.14
CA TRP A 30 5.63 2.27 9.55
C TRP A 30 6.34 3.20 8.58
N LEU A 31 5.97 3.14 7.31
CA LEU A 31 6.40 4.04 6.26
C LEU A 31 5.44 5.23 6.17
N GLU A 32 5.99 6.43 6.33
CA GLU A 32 5.33 7.72 6.11
C GLU A 32 6.00 8.39 4.91
N VAL A 33 5.21 8.90 3.97
CA VAL A 33 5.74 9.56 2.78
C VAL A 33 5.33 11.02 2.75
N SER A 34 6.29 11.92 2.57
CA SER A 34 5.99 13.34 2.41
C SER A 34 5.08 13.57 1.21
N GLY A 35 3.92 14.16 1.46
CA GLY A 35 2.86 14.37 0.47
C GLY A 35 1.69 13.38 0.59
N GLU A 36 1.82 12.34 1.42
CA GLU A 36 0.74 11.39 1.71
C GLU A 36 0.29 11.54 3.18
N ASN A 37 -1.03 11.50 3.41
CA ASN A 37 -1.60 11.53 4.77
C ASN A 37 -1.72 10.12 5.37
N GLN A 38 -1.32 9.09 4.61
CA GLN A 38 -1.45 7.69 5.00
C GLN A 38 -0.10 7.15 5.44
N ARG A 39 -0.12 6.26 6.44
CA ARG A 39 1.06 5.50 6.87
C ARG A 39 0.88 4.06 6.46
N TYR A 40 1.91 3.48 5.86
CA TYR A 40 1.90 2.09 5.38
C TYR A 40 2.66 1.20 6.35
N ALA A 41 2.02 0.11 6.80
CA ALA A 41 2.72 -0.91 7.56
C ALA A 41 3.55 -1.77 6.58
N ALA A 42 4.84 -1.46 6.44
CA ALA A 42 5.70 -2.09 5.46
C ALA A 42 6.09 -3.51 5.89
N PHE A 43 6.72 -3.65 7.07
CA PHE A 43 7.27 -4.91 7.56
C PHE A 43 7.13 -5.05 9.07
N ARG A 44 7.15 -6.29 9.57
CA ARG A 44 7.32 -6.57 11.00
C ARG A 44 8.75 -6.21 11.38
N THR A 45 8.96 -5.57 12.52
CA THR A 45 10.32 -5.32 13.00
C THR A 45 10.97 -6.63 13.41
N GLU A 46 12.14 -6.91 12.86
CA GLU A 46 12.95 -8.07 13.20
C GLU A 46 14.21 -7.62 13.97
N PRO A 47 14.79 -8.46 14.86
CA PRO A 47 16.02 -8.10 15.58
C PRO A 47 17.24 -7.97 14.65
N THR A 48 17.15 -8.50 13.44
CA THR A 48 18.16 -8.39 12.37
C THR A 48 17.90 -7.20 11.44
N ASP A 49 16.82 -6.44 11.66
CA ASP A 49 16.55 -5.26 10.86
C ASP A 49 17.64 -4.24 11.08
N THR A 50 18.26 -3.88 9.97
CA THR A 50 19.31 -2.88 9.89
C THR A 50 18.92 -1.86 8.85
N PRO A 51 19.37 -0.60 9.00
CA PRO A 51 19.20 0.43 7.98
C PRO A 51 19.47 -0.04 6.55
N GLU A 52 20.54 -0.83 6.41
CA GLU A 52 21.09 -1.28 5.13
C GLU A 52 20.18 -2.29 4.43
N ASN A 53 19.50 -3.16 5.20
CA ASN A 53 18.53 -4.11 4.66
C ASN A 53 17.13 -3.52 4.53
N LEU A 54 16.75 -2.58 5.41
CA LEU A 54 15.44 -1.95 5.41
C LEU A 54 15.25 -0.98 4.25
N ARG A 55 16.24 -0.13 3.96
CA ARG A 55 16.15 0.85 2.87
C ARG A 55 15.73 0.23 1.54
N PRO A 56 16.43 -0.80 0.99
CA PRO A 56 16.03 -1.40 -0.29
C PRO A 56 14.67 -2.10 -0.21
N ARG A 57 14.32 -2.71 0.94
CA ARG A 57 13.00 -3.34 1.14
C ARG A 57 11.86 -2.32 1.13
N ILE A 58 12.04 -1.17 1.80
CA ILE A 58 11.05 -0.08 1.86
C ILE A 58 10.86 0.56 0.49
N VAL A 59 11.96 0.86 -0.22
CA VAL A 59 11.91 1.42 -1.58
C VAL A 59 11.16 0.47 -2.51
N ALA A 60 11.48 -0.84 -2.48
CA ALA A 60 10.78 -1.83 -3.29
C ALA A 60 9.28 -1.93 -2.93
N HIS A 61 8.93 -1.88 -1.64
CA HIS A 61 7.54 -1.88 -1.19
C HIS A 61 6.78 -0.65 -1.67
N TYR A 62 7.39 0.53 -1.55
CA TYR A 62 6.78 1.78 -2.01
C TYR A 62 6.61 1.82 -3.53
N ALA A 63 7.61 1.36 -4.28
CA ALA A 63 7.52 1.20 -5.73
C ALA A 63 6.38 0.26 -6.14
N HIS A 64 6.18 -0.84 -5.40
CA HIS A 64 5.04 -1.74 -5.63
C HIS A 64 3.71 -1.05 -5.38
N LEU A 65 3.56 -0.31 -4.27
CA LEU A 65 2.35 0.48 -3.98
C LEU A 65 2.07 1.51 -5.07
N LEU A 66 3.10 2.20 -5.56
CA LEU A 66 2.97 3.15 -6.66
C LEU A 66 2.55 2.45 -7.96
N ALA A 67 3.13 1.29 -8.26
CA ALA A 67 2.73 0.49 -9.41
C ALA A 67 1.27 0.03 -9.30
N GLU A 68 0.84 -0.42 -8.12
CA GLU A 68 -0.55 -0.80 -7.85
C GLU A 68 -1.51 0.38 -7.96
N ARG A 69 -1.10 1.58 -7.55
CA ARG A 69 -1.88 2.81 -7.67
C ARG A 69 -1.91 3.35 -9.11
N ALA A 70 -0.81 3.20 -9.84
CA ALA A 70 -0.70 3.59 -11.24
C ALA A 70 -1.42 2.59 -12.17
N ARG A 71 -1.68 1.36 -11.71
CA ARG A 71 -2.56 0.44 -12.42
C ARG A 71 -3.94 1.09 -12.51
N PRO A 72 -4.46 1.30 -13.74
CA PRO A 72 -5.84 1.73 -13.88
C PRO A 72 -6.70 0.66 -13.22
N GLN A 73 -7.46 1.05 -12.19
CA GLN A 73 -8.52 0.18 -11.66
C GLN A 73 -9.44 -0.09 -12.84
N ILE A 74 -9.33 -1.27 -13.43
CA ILE A 74 -10.30 -1.77 -14.38
C ILE A 74 -11.58 -1.89 -13.56
N HIS A 75 -12.40 -0.84 -13.62
CA HIS A 75 -13.80 -0.89 -13.26
C HIS A 75 -14.37 -2.04 -14.09
N ARG A 76 -14.42 -3.25 -13.50
CA ARG A 76 -15.22 -4.31 -14.08
C ARG A 76 -16.63 -3.72 -14.13
N PRO A 77 -17.24 -3.60 -15.32
CA PRO A 77 -18.62 -3.18 -15.39
C PRO A 77 -19.41 -4.12 -14.48
N HIS A 78 -20.01 -3.54 -13.45
CA HIS A 78 -20.96 -4.20 -12.58
C HIS A 78 -21.94 -4.93 -13.48
N TRP A 79 -22.11 -6.24 -13.26
CA TRP A 79 -23.03 -7.12 -13.95
C TRP A 79 -24.46 -6.56 -13.85
N SER A 80 -24.78 -5.60 -14.71
CA SER A 80 -26.05 -4.88 -14.81
C SER A 80 -26.40 -4.82 -16.27
N GLY A 81 -27.02 -5.89 -16.75
CA GLY A 81 -27.47 -5.96 -18.13
C GLY A 81 -27.77 -7.37 -18.57
N ARG A 82 -28.72 -8.05 -17.91
CA ARG A 82 -29.45 -9.13 -18.57
C ARG A 82 -30.52 -8.42 -19.43
N PRO A 83 -30.43 -8.38 -20.76
CA PRO A 83 -31.51 -7.81 -21.55
C PRO A 83 -32.77 -8.66 -21.32
N LYS A 84 -33.82 -8.02 -20.81
CA LYS A 84 -35.14 -8.63 -20.68
C LYS A 84 -35.61 -8.94 -22.09
N ALA A 85 -35.76 -10.22 -22.42
CA ALA A 85 -36.30 -10.65 -23.70
C ALA A 85 -37.68 -10.00 -23.86
N VAL A 86 -37.79 -9.10 -24.83
CA VAL A 86 -39.07 -8.60 -25.33
C VAL A 86 -39.67 -9.76 -26.13
N ALA A 87 -40.75 -10.34 -25.60
CA ALA A 87 -41.54 -11.30 -26.36
C ALA A 87 -42.19 -10.54 -27.54
N PRO A 88 -42.09 -11.04 -28.78
CA PRO A 88 -42.77 -10.43 -29.91
C PRO A 88 -44.28 -10.60 -29.72
N THR A 89 -45.01 -9.48 -29.80
CA THR A 89 -46.45 -9.47 -30.02
C THR A 89 -46.68 -9.17 -31.50
N GLU A 90 -47.09 -10.20 -32.23
CA GLU A 90 -47.69 -10.18 -33.58
C GLU A 90 -48.18 -11.62 -33.79
N GLY A 91 -49.41 -11.94 -34.18
CA GLY A 91 -50.61 -11.20 -34.55
C GLY A 91 -51.72 -12.24 -34.76
#